data_AF-X1KPP4-F1
#
_entry.id   AF-X1KPP4-F1
#
_cell.length_a   1.000
_cell.length_b   1.000
_cell.length_c   1.000
_cell.angle_alpha   90.00
_cell.angle_beta   90.00
_cell.angle_gamma   90.00
#
_symmetry.space_group_name_H-M   'P 1'
#
loop_
_entity.id
_entity.type
_entity.pdbx_description
1 polymer ?
#
loop_
_entity_poly.entity_id
_entity_poly.type
_entity_poly.pdbx_seq_one_letter_code
_entity_poly.pdbx_strand_id
1 'polypeptide(L)'
;DVLAVRDATKRAAELAREGKGPVFLEFWCYRFKGHNVKDRLDRPEDETYRALKELEAWTKIDPLKTFSKELTKEKIITPEELEKLKRESRARNESMAAKAAEAKSPDPEKMYFGLFTHTNSSEVPEKFITSPILKKPEFLKRDPHVPITYGEAVTEALFQEMKRDRRVVLWGEDIADYGGAYGVTTGLLEIFGRERIFNTAISEAAIIGSGAGAALRGLRPVVEIMYIDFILQALDQLGNQAAKWKYMSGGQAILPLTIRTTIGGGKGYAGQHSQSLEAILAHLPGL
;
A
#
# COMPACT_ATOMS: atom_id res chain seq x y z
N ASP A 1 19.62 21.70 -9.82
CA ASP A 1 19.18 22.22 -11.13
C ASP A 1 17.77 21.70 -11.42
N VAL A 2 16.80 22.59 -11.61
CA VAL A 2 15.38 22.23 -11.83
C VAL A 2 15.16 21.63 -13.23
N LEU A 3 15.90 22.09 -14.24
CA LEU A 3 15.77 21.61 -15.61
C LEU A 3 16.37 20.21 -15.76
N ALA A 4 17.51 19.95 -15.10
CA ALA A 4 18.09 18.60 -15.05
C ALA A 4 17.16 17.58 -14.39
N VAL A 5 16.49 17.96 -13.29
CA VAL A 5 15.47 17.11 -12.62
C VAL A 5 14.30 16.81 -13.57
N ARG A 6 13.80 17.82 -14.28
CA ARG A 6 12.71 17.65 -15.26
C ARG A 6 13.12 16.71 -16.39
N ASP A 7 14.31 16.87 -16.95
CA ASP A 7 14.84 16.01 -18.01
C ASP A 7 14.97 14.55 -17.54
N ALA A 8 15.65 14.32 -16.42
CA ALA A 8 15.84 12.99 -15.87
C ALA A 8 14.50 12.30 -15.57
N THR A 9 13.53 13.03 -15.03
CA THR A 9 12.18 12.52 -14.76
C THR A 9 11.43 12.15 -16.04
N LYS A 10 11.54 12.95 -17.10
CA LYS A 10 10.92 12.64 -18.40
C LYS A 10 11.49 11.37 -19.01
N ARG A 11 12.82 11.25 -19.06
CA ARG A 11 13.49 10.05 -19.58
C ARG A 11 13.11 8.81 -18.77
N ALA A 12 13.10 8.91 -17.44
CA ALA A 12 12.67 7.80 -16.58
C ALA A 12 11.22 7.37 -16.85
N ALA A 13 10.31 8.34 -17.02
CA ALA A 13 8.91 8.06 -17.32
C ALA A 13 8.73 7.42 -18.71
N GLU A 14 9.49 7.84 -19.71
CA GLU A 14 9.51 7.23 -21.05
C GLU A 14 9.97 5.78 -20.98
N LEU A 15 11.11 5.51 -20.32
CA LEU A 15 11.62 4.15 -20.12
C LEU A 15 10.60 3.24 -19.42
N ALA A 16 9.94 3.75 -18.36
CA ALA A 16 8.93 2.99 -17.65
C ALA A 16 7.70 2.68 -18.53
N ARG A 17 7.24 3.64 -19.34
CA ARG A 17 6.10 3.45 -20.27
C ARG A 17 6.43 2.51 -21.42
N GLU A 18 7.69 2.47 -21.85
CA GLU A 18 8.19 1.53 -22.85
C GLU A 18 8.40 0.11 -22.29
N GLY A 19 8.12 -0.11 -21.00
CA GLY A 19 8.29 -1.42 -20.37
C GLY A 19 9.73 -1.81 -20.11
N LYS A 20 10.67 -0.85 -20.11
CA LYS A 20 12.10 -1.08 -19.82
C LYS A 20 12.42 -1.29 -18.34
N GLY A 21 11.38 -1.43 -17.51
CA GLY A 21 11.48 -1.68 -16.08
C GLY A 21 11.53 -0.41 -15.21
N PRO A 22 11.69 -0.59 -13.89
CA PRO A 22 11.75 0.53 -12.96
C PRO A 22 13.04 1.33 -13.12
N VAL A 23 12.97 2.64 -12.89
CA VAL A 23 14.11 3.56 -12.93
C VAL A 23 14.26 4.21 -11.56
N PHE A 24 15.47 4.15 -11.00
CA PHE A 24 15.81 4.86 -9.77
C PHE A 24 16.39 6.25 -10.11
N LEU A 25 15.77 7.31 -9.58
CA LEU A 25 16.25 8.68 -9.71
C LEU A 25 16.78 9.17 -8.36
N GLU A 26 18.07 9.46 -8.29
CA GLU A 26 18.68 10.06 -7.12
C GLU A 26 18.66 11.59 -7.23
N PHE A 27 18.00 12.25 -6.28
CA PHE A 27 17.94 13.71 -6.22
C PHE A 27 18.74 14.23 -5.04
N TRP A 28 19.81 14.94 -5.33
CA TRP A 28 20.65 15.60 -4.34
C TRP A 28 19.95 16.87 -3.86
N CYS A 29 19.26 16.74 -2.73
CA CYS A 29 18.43 17.78 -2.13
C CYS A 29 18.91 18.10 -0.72
N TYR A 30 18.49 19.26 -0.19
CA TYR A 30 18.82 19.67 1.16
C TYR A 30 17.58 20.00 1.99
N ARG A 31 17.54 19.50 3.23
CA ARG A 31 16.46 19.81 4.18
C ARG A 31 16.84 21.04 5.00
N PHE A 32 16.38 22.24 4.62
CA PHE A 32 16.78 23.49 5.30
C PHE A 32 16.31 23.63 6.77
N LYS A 33 15.39 22.76 7.22
CA LYS A 33 14.89 22.71 8.60
C LYS A 33 15.23 21.38 9.26
N GLY A 34 14.94 21.27 10.55
CA GLY A 34 15.17 20.06 11.34
C GLY A 34 14.44 18.83 10.80
N HIS A 35 14.70 17.67 11.39
CA HIS A 35 13.80 16.53 11.26
C HIS A 35 12.41 16.92 11.80
N ASN A 36 12.39 17.65 12.90
CA ASN A 36 11.22 18.36 13.40
C ASN A 36 11.48 19.88 13.43
N VAL A 37 10.42 20.68 13.34
CA VAL A 37 10.50 22.16 13.30
C VAL A 37 11.14 22.80 14.55
N LYS A 38 11.20 22.07 15.67
CA LYS A 38 11.86 22.44 16.92
C LYS A 38 13.33 22.07 16.97
N ASP A 39 13.84 21.25 16.03
CA ASP A 39 15.27 20.96 16.02
C ASP A 39 16.02 22.24 15.65
N ARG A 40 16.98 22.60 16.50
CA ARG A 40 17.83 23.77 16.31
C ARG A 40 19.00 23.40 15.40
N LEU A 41 19.19 24.17 14.34
CA LEU A 41 20.25 23.97 13.33
C LEU A 41 21.20 25.16 13.23
N ASP A 42 20.98 26.16 14.09
CA ASP A 42 21.70 27.41 14.23
C ASP A 42 22.75 27.35 15.34
N ARG A 43 23.05 26.14 15.84
CA ARG A 43 24.02 25.91 16.90
C ARG A 43 25.37 25.44 16.32
N PRO A 44 26.45 25.52 17.12
CA PRO A 44 27.76 24.97 16.77
C PRO A 44 27.68 23.51 16.28
N GLU A 45 28.66 23.10 15.47
CA GLU A 45 28.67 21.82 14.75
C GLU A 45 28.65 20.60 15.69
N ASP A 46 29.09 20.75 16.94
CA ASP A 46 29.08 19.73 18.00
C ASP A 46 27.75 19.63 18.76
N GLU A 47 26.86 20.62 18.60
CA GLU A 47 25.54 20.64 19.23
C GLU A 47 24.39 20.22 18.29
N THR A 48 24.70 19.96 17.02
CA THR A 48 23.70 19.46 16.05
C THR A 48 24.29 18.36 15.17
N TYR A 49 23.44 17.58 14.51
CA TYR A 49 23.91 16.54 13.57
C TYR A 49 24.35 17.11 12.20
N ARG A 50 24.41 18.44 12.03
CA ARG A 50 24.75 19.12 10.77
C ARG A 50 25.63 20.35 10.97
N ALA A 51 26.51 20.62 10.02
CA ALA A 51 27.35 21.81 10.08
C ALA A 51 26.58 23.07 9.64
N LEU A 52 26.76 24.18 10.35
CA LEU A 52 26.20 25.48 9.92
C LEU A 52 26.74 25.88 8.53
N LYS A 53 28.02 25.61 8.27
CA LYS A 53 28.66 25.86 6.97
C LYS A 53 28.01 25.07 5.84
N GLU A 54 27.56 23.86 6.11
CA GLU A 54 26.82 23.04 5.14
C GLU A 54 25.47 23.70 4.82
N LEU A 55 24.70 24.10 5.84
CA LEU A 55 23.43 24.83 5.64
C LEU A 55 23.62 26.10 4.81
N GLU A 56 24.66 26.89 5.11
CA GLU A 56 24.99 28.10 4.36
C GLU A 56 25.35 27.79 2.89
N ALA A 57 26.16 26.76 2.65
CA ALA A 57 26.55 26.35 1.30
C ALA A 57 25.31 25.95 0.47
N TRP A 58 24.43 25.12 1.01
CA TRP A 58 23.19 24.70 0.34
C TRP A 58 22.20 25.86 0.16
N THR A 59 22.16 26.82 1.08
CA THR A 59 21.29 28.00 0.99
C THR A 59 21.67 28.92 -0.18
N LYS A 60 22.94 28.93 -0.60
CA LYS A 60 23.41 29.70 -1.77
C LYS A 60 22.89 29.14 -3.09
N ILE A 61 22.66 27.83 -3.15
CA ILE A 61 22.20 27.12 -4.36
C ILE A 61 20.71 26.74 -4.31
N ASP A 62 19.96 27.28 -3.35
CA ASP A 62 18.51 27.09 -3.22
C ASP A 62 17.79 27.37 -4.57
N PRO A 63 17.12 26.37 -5.17
CA PRO A 63 16.48 26.51 -6.47
C PRO A 63 15.37 27.58 -6.48
N LEU A 64 14.73 27.87 -5.34
CA LEU A 64 13.75 28.96 -5.28
C LEU A 64 14.41 30.33 -5.51
N LYS A 65 15.70 30.48 -5.18
CA LYS A 65 16.47 31.70 -5.41
C LYS A 65 17.16 31.68 -6.77
N THR A 66 17.88 30.61 -7.09
CA THR A 66 18.71 30.53 -8.31
C THR A 66 17.85 30.46 -9.56
N PHE A 67 16.87 29.55 -9.62
CA PHE A 67 16.03 29.38 -10.79
C PHE A 67 15.12 30.60 -11.03
N SER A 68 14.58 31.21 -9.96
CA SER A 68 13.80 32.45 -10.10
C SER A 68 14.62 33.60 -10.72
N LYS A 69 15.89 33.73 -10.34
CA LYS A 69 16.80 34.72 -10.94
C LYS A 69 17.06 34.44 -12.41
N GLU A 70 17.24 33.18 -12.79
CA GLU A 70 17.41 32.77 -14.19
C GLU A 70 16.16 33.09 -15.01
N LEU A 71 14.96 32.78 -14.51
CA LEU A 71 13.70 33.09 -15.20
C LEU A 71 13.53 34.59 -15.46
N THR A 72 13.88 35.43 -14.48
CA THR A 72 13.84 36.90 -14.66
C THR A 72 14.90 37.38 -15.64
N LYS A 73 16.13 36.84 -15.55
CA LYS A 73 17.22 37.18 -16.48
C LYS A 73 16.85 36.87 -17.93
N GLU A 74 16.25 35.70 -18.16
CA GLU A 74 15.80 35.25 -19.49
C GLU A 74 14.44 35.85 -19.91
N LYS A 75 13.89 36.78 -19.12
CA LYS A 75 12.61 37.47 -19.39
C LYS A 75 11.41 36.52 -19.57
N ILE A 76 11.47 35.33 -18.95
CA ILE A 76 10.36 34.37 -18.91
C ILE A 76 9.28 34.85 -17.92
N ILE A 77 9.70 35.57 -16.87
CA ILE A 77 8.82 36.16 -15.86
C ILE A 77 9.33 37.55 -15.48
N THR A 78 8.44 38.51 -15.26
CA THR A 78 8.81 39.82 -14.73
C THR A 78 8.99 39.78 -13.20
N PRO A 79 9.74 40.71 -12.59
CA PRO A 79 9.81 40.85 -11.14
C PRO A 79 8.43 40.98 -10.48
N GLU A 80 7.51 41.72 -11.11
CA GLU A 80 6.15 41.95 -10.63
C GLU A 80 5.32 40.65 -10.64
N GLU A 81 5.44 39.86 -11.72
CA GLU A 81 4.79 38.55 -11.84
C GLU A 81 5.34 37.55 -10.82
N LEU A 82 6.66 37.55 -10.60
CA LEU A 82 7.30 36.68 -9.60
C LEU A 82 6.83 37.01 -8.18
N GLU A 83 6.78 38.29 -7.82
CA GLU A 83 6.26 38.72 -6.51
C GLU A 83 4.76 38.44 -6.36
N LYS A 84 3.98 38.59 -7.45
CA LYS A 84 2.57 38.18 -7.46
C LYS A 84 2.43 36.68 -7.16
N LEU A 85 3.20 35.81 -7.81
CA LEU A 85 3.18 34.36 -7.55
C LEU A 85 3.53 34.01 -6.10
N LYS A 86 4.56 34.65 -5.54
CA LYS A 86 4.95 34.46 -4.13
C LYS A 86 3.83 34.87 -3.19
N ARG A 87 3.22 36.03 -3.43
CA ARG A 87 2.10 36.54 -2.63
C ARG A 87 0.90 35.61 -2.68
N GLU A 88 0.53 35.13 -3.87
CA GLU A 88 -0.58 34.18 -4.03
C GLU A 88 -0.30 32.85 -3.34
N SER A 89 0.92 32.32 -3.46
CA SER A 89 1.30 31.10 -2.74
C SER A 89 1.25 31.28 -1.23
N ARG A 90 1.73 32.43 -0.73
CA ARG A 90 1.68 32.76 0.69
C ARG A 90 0.24 32.90 1.19
N ALA A 91 -0.60 33.63 0.47
CA ALA A 91 -2.02 33.81 0.82
C ALA A 91 -2.77 32.47 0.86
N ARG A 92 -2.50 31.55 -0.07
CA ARG A 92 -3.06 30.18 -0.02
C ARG A 92 -2.64 29.45 1.25
N ASN A 93 -1.35 29.49 1.59
CA ASN A 93 -0.83 28.82 2.78
C ASN A 93 -1.39 29.43 4.08
N GLU A 94 -1.46 30.76 4.17
CA GLU A 94 -2.02 31.47 5.33
C GLU A 94 -3.51 31.17 5.50
N SER A 95 -4.28 31.15 4.41
CA SER A 95 -5.70 30.76 4.44
C SER A 95 -5.89 29.33 4.96
N MET A 96 -5.06 28.38 4.52
CA MET A 96 -5.14 27.01 5.00
C MET A 96 -4.66 26.86 6.45
N ALA A 97 -3.64 27.61 6.86
CA ALA A 97 -3.17 27.64 8.25
C ALA A 97 -4.24 28.18 9.20
N ALA A 98 -4.94 29.25 8.81
CA ALA A 98 -6.07 29.79 9.57
C ALA A 98 -7.19 28.75 9.71
N LYS A 99 -7.60 28.13 8.60
CA LYS A 99 -8.60 27.04 8.60
C LYS A 99 -8.21 25.88 9.51
N ALA A 100 -6.93 25.49 9.50
CA ALA A 100 -6.43 24.40 10.34
C ALA A 100 -6.38 24.79 11.83
N ALA A 101 -6.02 26.03 12.15
CA ALA A 101 -6.00 26.54 13.52
C ALA A 101 -7.40 26.71 14.12
N GLU A 102 -8.38 27.04 13.28
CA GLU A 102 -9.80 27.17 13.66
C GLU A 102 -10.54 25.82 13.64
N ALA A 103 -9.95 24.77 13.06
CA ALA A 103 -10.56 23.46 13.00
C ALA A 103 -10.72 22.88 14.40
N LYS A 104 -11.92 22.35 14.68
CA LYS A 104 -12.17 21.62 15.92
C LYS A 104 -11.41 20.30 15.91
N SER A 105 -10.89 19.91 17.07
CA SER A 105 -10.42 18.55 17.28
C SER A 105 -11.53 17.54 16.91
N PRO A 106 -11.16 16.36 16.37
CA PRO A 106 -12.12 15.30 16.16
C PRO A 106 -12.88 14.98 17.45
N ASP A 107 -14.18 14.73 17.32
CA ASP A 107 -15.01 14.25 18.40
C ASP A 107 -14.48 12.89 18.90
N PRO A 108 -14.14 12.73 20.20
CA PRO A 108 -13.69 11.46 20.76
C PRO A 108 -14.64 10.29 20.47
N GLU A 109 -15.95 10.52 20.34
CA GLU A 109 -16.90 9.45 20.00
C GLU A 109 -16.61 8.83 18.61
N LYS A 110 -15.98 9.59 17.72
CA LYS A 110 -15.56 9.12 16.39
C LYS A 110 -14.29 8.28 16.42
N MET A 111 -13.69 8.00 17.58
CA MET A 111 -12.50 7.14 17.67
C MET A 111 -12.74 5.72 17.16
N TYR A 112 -13.99 5.25 17.20
CA TYR A 112 -14.38 3.93 16.70
C TYR A 112 -14.69 3.92 15.20
N PHE A 113 -14.67 5.08 14.54
CA PHE A 113 -14.85 5.17 13.10
C PHE A 113 -13.83 4.30 12.38
N GLY A 114 -14.30 3.41 11.52
CA GLY A 114 -13.43 2.54 10.75
C GLY A 114 -12.76 1.41 11.54
N LEU A 115 -13.12 1.20 12.81
CA LEU A 115 -12.73 0.02 13.58
C LEU A 115 -13.26 -1.27 12.94
N PHE A 116 -14.52 -1.23 12.50
CA PHE A 116 -15.17 -2.31 11.77
C PHE A 116 -15.61 -1.84 10.38
N THR A 117 -15.76 -2.80 9.47
CA THR A 117 -16.46 -2.56 8.22
C THR A 117 -17.97 -2.67 8.41
N HIS A 118 -18.72 -1.76 7.78
CA HIS A 118 -20.19 -1.83 7.69
C HIS A 118 -20.65 -2.13 6.26
N THR A 119 -19.69 -2.40 5.37
CA THR A 119 -19.91 -2.68 3.97
C THR A 119 -19.48 -4.10 3.66
N ASN A 120 -20.09 -4.70 2.65
CA ASN A 120 -19.75 -6.03 2.17
C ASN A 120 -19.45 -6.00 0.66
N SER A 121 -19.09 -7.17 0.12
CA SER A 121 -18.83 -7.37 -1.30
C SER A 121 -20.05 -7.92 -2.03
N SER A 122 -21.29 -7.74 -1.55
CA SER A 122 -22.49 -8.42 -2.07
C SER A 122 -22.92 -7.96 -3.47
N GLU A 123 -22.51 -6.76 -3.87
CA GLU A 123 -22.75 -6.23 -5.21
C GLU A 123 -21.46 -6.23 -6.02
N VAL A 124 -21.51 -6.87 -7.19
CA VAL A 124 -20.41 -6.85 -8.16
C VAL A 124 -20.85 -5.96 -9.32
N PRO A 125 -20.12 -4.87 -9.62
CA PRO A 125 -20.43 -4.04 -10.78
C PRO A 125 -20.41 -4.88 -12.06
N GLU A 126 -21.35 -4.63 -12.97
CA GLU A 126 -21.56 -5.42 -14.19
C GLU A 126 -20.27 -5.66 -14.99
N LYS A 127 -19.42 -4.63 -15.10
CA LYS A 127 -18.10 -4.71 -15.76
C LYS A 127 -17.11 -5.65 -15.09
N PHE A 128 -17.44 -6.26 -13.96
CA PHE A 128 -16.62 -7.24 -13.24
C PHE A 128 -17.31 -8.59 -13.11
N ILE A 129 -18.63 -8.65 -13.31
CA ILE A 129 -19.38 -9.90 -13.44
C ILE A 129 -18.83 -10.62 -14.67
N THR A 130 -18.60 -11.93 -14.54
CA THR A 130 -17.92 -12.85 -15.47
C THR A 130 -16.39 -12.86 -15.37
N SER A 131 -15.89 -13.98 -14.85
CA SER A 131 -14.51 -14.44 -14.99
C SER A 131 -14.48 -15.61 -15.98
N PRO A 132 -13.55 -15.65 -16.94
CA PRO A 132 -13.38 -16.83 -17.78
C PRO A 132 -13.00 -18.03 -16.92
N ILE A 133 -13.63 -19.17 -17.21
CA ILE A 133 -13.30 -20.48 -16.63
C ILE A 133 -12.59 -21.28 -17.73
N LEU A 134 -11.29 -21.51 -17.55
CA LEU A 134 -10.43 -22.20 -18.52
C LEU A 134 -10.57 -23.73 -18.42
N LYS A 135 -10.76 -24.25 -17.21
CA LYS A 135 -11.04 -25.66 -16.93
C LYS A 135 -12.27 -25.77 -16.03
N LYS A 136 -13.16 -26.74 -16.30
CA LYS A 136 -14.31 -26.98 -15.43
C LYS A 136 -13.85 -27.57 -14.08
N PRO A 137 -14.38 -27.10 -12.94
CA PRO A 137 -14.02 -27.66 -11.64
C PRO A 137 -14.60 -29.07 -11.47
N GLU A 138 -13.75 -30.03 -11.10
CA GLU A 138 -14.18 -31.41 -10.81
C GLU A 138 -14.63 -31.58 -9.36
N PHE A 139 -14.05 -30.80 -8.44
CA PHE A 139 -14.35 -30.85 -7.00
C PHE A 139 -15.78 -30.43 -6.62
N LEU A 140 -16.55 -29.85 -7.56
CA LEU A 140 -17.97 -29.54 -7.35
C LEU A 140 -18.90 -30.76 -7.58
N LYS A 141 -18.40 -31.86 -8.13
CA LYS A 141 -19.19 -33.08 -8.38
C LYS A 141 -19.15 -33.98 -7.15
N ARG A 142 -19.96 -33.65 -6.14
CA ARG A 142 -20.04 -34.41 -4.89
C ARG A 142 -21.48 -34.60 -4.42
N ASP A 143 -21.68 -35.62 -3.59
CA ASP A 143 -22.96 -35.90 -2.96
C ASP A 143 -23.28 -34.82 -1.91
N PRO A 144 -24.41 -34.08 -2.02
CA PRO A 144 -24.78 -33.04 -1.07
C PRO A 144 -25.06 -33.56 0.35
N HIS A 145 -25.23 -34.86 0.53
CA HIS A 145 -25.45 -35.49 1.83
C HIS A 145 -24.15 -35.90 2.54
N VAL A 146 -23.00 -35.81 1.87
CA VAL A 146 -21.70 -36.13 2.45
C VAL A 146 -21.06 -34.85 3.01
N PRO A 147 -20.71 -34.80 4.31
CA PRO A 147 -19.98 -33.68 4.87
C PRO A 147 -18.64 -33.44 4.18
N ILE A 148 -18.26 -32.18 4.12
CA ILE A 148 -17.07 -31.73 3.42
C ILE A 148 -16.02 -31.28 4.44
N THR A 149 -14.75 -31.40 4.09
CA THR A 149 -13.66 -30.89 4.90
C THR A 149 -13.62 -29.36 4.90
N TYR A 150 -12.98 -28.76 5.90
CA TYR A 150 -12.71 -27.32 5.92
C TYR A 150 -11.93 -26.86 4.68
N GLY A 151 -10.96 -27.65 4.21
CA GLY A 151 -10.18 -27.35 3.02
C GLY A 151 -11.06 -27.26 1.77
N GLU A 152 -11.97 -28.21 1.58
CA GLU A 152 -12.92 -28.20 0.46
C GLU A 152 -13.91 -27.03 0.57
N ALA A 153 -14.39 -26.70 1.77
CA ALA A 153 -15.27 -25.54 1.97
C ALA A 153 -14.58 -24.22 1.57
N VAL A 154 -13.30 -24.04 1.95
CA VAL A 154 -12.51 -22.87 1.55
C VAL A 154 -12.26 -22.86 0.04
N THR A 155 -11.90 -24.01 -0.54
CA THR A 155 -11.69 -24.15 -2.00
C THR A 155 -12.93 -23.70 -2.77
N GLU A 156 -14.11 -24.12 -2.34
CA GLU A 156 -15.36 -23.71 -2.98
C GLU A 156 -15.68 -22.24 -2.80
N ALA A 157 -15.47 -21.68 -1.61
CA ALA A 157 -15.67 -20.25 -1.38
C ALA A 157 -14.77 -19.41 -2.30
N LEU A 158 -13.49 -19.76 -2.42
CA LEU A 158 -12.54 -19.10 -3.33
C LEU A 158 -13.01 -19.22 -4.79
N PHE A 159 -13.38 -20.42 -5.23
CA PHE A 159 -13.91 -20.63 -6.57
C PHE A 159 -15.15 -19.78 -6.86
N GLN A 160 -16.12 -19.77 -5.95
CA GLN A 160 -17.38 -19.04 -6.11
C GLN A 160 -17.11 -17.53 -6.23
N GLU A 161 -16.29 -16.96 -5.36
CA GLU A 161 -15.96 -15.53 -5.40
C GLU A 161 -15.11 -15.15 -6.62
N MET A 162 -14.11 -15.96 -6.99
CA MET A 162 -13.31 -15.72 -8.21
C MET A 162 -14.11 -15.81 -9.49
N LYS A 163 -15.10 -16.72 -9.55
CA LYS A 163 -16.04 -16.85 -10.67
C LYS A 163 -16.99 -15.65 -10.73
N ARG A 164 -17.48 -15.22 -9.57
CA ARG A 164 -18.47 -14.14 -9.40
C ARG A 164 -17.89 -12.77 -9.72
N ASP A 165 -16.66 -12.49 -9.29
CA ASP A 165 -16.01 -11.20 -9.42
C ASP A 165 -14.58 -11.33 -9.97
N ARG A 166 -14.36 -10.80 -11.19
CA ARG A 166 -13.04 -10.86 -11.83
C ARG A 166 -11.93 -10.09 -11.08
N ARG A 167 -12.30 -9.26 -10.09
CA ARG A 167 -11.36 -8.52 -9.24
C ARG A 167 -10.74 -9.38 -8.14
N VAL A 168 -11.31 -10.56 -7.85
CA VAL A 168 -10.78 -11.46 -6.83
C VAL A 168 -9.58 -12.19 -7.40
N VAL A 169 -8.41 -11.91 -6.86
CA VAL A 169 -7.11 -12.42 -7.36
C VAL A 169 -6.36 -13.00 -6.16
N LEU A 170 -5.72 -14.13 -6.36
CA LEU A 170 -5.06 -14.90 -5.33
C LEU A 170 -3.54 -14.87 -5.53
N TRP A 171 -2.78 -14.65 -4.46
CA TRP A 171 -1.33 -14.86 -4.51
C TRP A 171 -0.74 -15.12 -3.14
N GLY A 172 0.43 -15.75 -3.14
CA GLY A 172 1.17 -16.12 -1.94
C GLY A 172 2.26 -17.12 -2.30
N GLU A 173 2.85 -17.73 -1.30
CA GLU A 173 3.89 -18.73 -1.48
C GLU A 173 3.28 -20.08 -1.86
N ASP A 174 3.68 -20.62 -3.02
CA ASP A 174 3.30 -21.94 -3.53
C ASP A 174 1.79 -22.22 -3.65
N ILE A 175 0.95 -21.17 -3.70
CA ILE A 175 -0.50 -21.34 -3.81
C ILE A 175 -0.98 -21.68 -5.23
N ALA A 176 -0.16 -21.41 -6.26
CA ALA A 176 -0.58 -21.63 -7.64
C ALA A 176 -0.34 -23.07 -8.08
N ASP A 177 0.92 -23.41 -8.39
CA ASP A 177 1.29 -24.70 -8.96
C ASP A 177 1.17 -25.87 -7.94
N TYR A 178 1.49 -25.63 -6.67
CA TYR A 178 1.44 -26.63 -5.60
C TYR A 178 0.09 -26.67 -4.85
N GLY A 179 -0.69 -25.59 -4.91
CA GLY A 179 -2.00 -25.51 -4.24
C GLY A 179 -1.93 -25.09 -2.76
N GLY A 180 -0.79 -24.56 -2.31
CA GLY A 180 -0.54 -24.14 -0.94
C GLY A 180 -0.20 -25.30 0.00
N ALA A 181 0.27 -24.98 1.22
CA ALA A 181 0.80 -25.97 2.17
C ALA A 181 -0.14 -27.15 2.49
N TYR A 182 -1.46 -26.94 2.36
CA TYR A 182 -2.50 -27.95 2.58
C TYR A 182 -3.38 -28.21 1.36
N GLY A 183 -2.96 -27.78 0.16
CA GLY A 183 -3.66 -28.09 -1.09
C GLY A 183 -4.99 -27.38 -1.31
N VAL A 184 -5.31 -26.32 -0.54
CA VAL A 184 -6.61 -25.61 -0.62
C VAL A 184 -6.84 -24.88 -1.93
N THR A 185 -5.78 -24.47 -2.63
CA THR A 185 -5.90 -23.78 -3.93
C THR A 185 -5.60 -24.69 -5.11
N THR A 186 -5.44 -26.01 -4.87
CA THR A 186 -5.18 -27.01 -5.91
C THR A 186 -6.25 -26.96 -7.00
N GLY A 187 -5.82 -26.93 -8.27
CA GLY A 187 -6.74 -26.91 -9.41
C GLY A 187 -7.26 -25.51 -9.78
N LEU A 188 -7.14 -24.50 -8.90
CA LEU A 188 -7.64 -23.14 -9.19
C LEU A 188 -6.81 -22.45 -10.29
N LEU A 189 -5.53 -22.78 -10.41
CA LEU A 189 -4.65 -22.27 -11.48
C LEU A 189 -5.13 -22.68 -12.87
N GLU A 190 -5.51 -23.93 -13.05
CA GLU A 190 -6.03 -24.44 -14.32
C GLU A 190 -7.43 -23.88 -14.63
N ILE A 191 -8.20 -23.50 -13.60
CA ILE A 191 -9.53 -22.93 -13.74
C ILE A 191 -9.47 -21.44 -14.15
N PHE A 192 -8.61 -20.64 -13.50
CA PHE A 192 -8.62 -19.17 -13.64
C PHE A 192 -7.39 -18.58 -14.35
N GLY A 193 -6.30 -19.33 -14.45
CA GLY A 193 -5.06 -18.90 -15.12
C GLY A 193 -4.13 -18.02 -14.26
N ARG A 194 -2.88 -17.86 -14.72
CA ARG A 194 -1.79 -17.18 -13.99
C ARG A 194 -2.03 -15.69 -13.72
N GLU A 195 -2.91 -15.05 -14.48
CA GLU A 195 -3.28 -13.64 -14.22
C GLU A 195 -4.16 -13.49 -12.97
N ARG A 196 -4.74 -14.60 -12.47
CA ARG A 196 -5.70 -14.61 -11.38
C ARG A 196 -5.23 -15.37 -10.16
N ILE A 197 -4.28 -16.27 -10.33
CA ILE A 197 -3.61 -16.99 -9.26
C ILE A 197 -2.14 -17.22 -9.61
N PHE A 198 -1.23 -16.72 -8.77
CA PHE A 198 0.21 -16.79 -9.01
C PHE A 198 1.00 -16.86 -7.72
N ASN A 199 2.22 -17.40 -7.81
CA ASN A 199 3.16 -17.43 -6.70
C ASN A 199 3.90 -16.09 -6.57
N THR A 200 4.19 -15.68 -5.35
CA THR A 200 5.08 -14.54 -5.07
C THR A 200 6.49 -15.00 -4.74
N ALA A 201 7.41 -14.04 -4.62
CA ALA A 201 8.64 -14.26 -3.86
C ALA A 201 8.32 -14.52 -2.37
N ILE A 202 9.23 -15.19 -1.68
CA ILE A 202 9.14 -15.49 -0.24
C ILE A 202 9.37 -14.20 0.54
N SER A 203 8.30 -13.44 0.76
CA SER A 203 8.30 -12.17 1.46
C SER A 203 6.89 -11.80 1.88
N GLU A 204 6.57 -12.05 3.14
CA GLU A 204 5.26 -11.79 3.73
C GLU A 204 4.88 -10.31 3.67
N ALA A 205 5.88 -9.44 3.89
CA ALA A 205 5.73 -8.00 3.74
C ALA A 205 5.34 -7.60 2.30
N ALA A 206 5.97 -8.20 1.28
CA ALA A 206 5.60 -7.94 -0.11
C ALA A 206 4.22 -8.53 -0.45
N ILE A 207 3.88 -9.70 0.07
CA ILE A 207 2.57 -10.36 -0.14
C ILE A 207 1.44 -9.48 0.38
N ILE A 208 1.48 -9.09 1.66
CA ILE A 208 0.43 -8.27 2.28
C ILE A 208 0.48 -6.83 1.76
N GLY A 209 1.67 -6.25 1.60
CA GLY A 209 1.84 -4.87 1.10
C GLY A 209 1.29 -4.70 -0.32
N SER A 210 1.60 -5.63 -1.22
CA SER A 210 1.01 -5.63 -2.56
C SER A 210 -0.50 -5.87 -2.52
N GLY A 211 -1.00 -6.70 -1.58
CA GLY A 211 -2.43 -6.89 -1.33
C GLY A 211 -3.14 -5.59 -0.96
N ALA A 212 -2.61 -4.88 0.03
CA ALA A 212 -3.15 -3.58 0.45
C ALA A 212 -3.16 -2.57 -0.72
N GLY A 213 -2.05 -2.47 -1.47
CA GLY A 213 -1.95 -1.59 -2.63
C GLY A 213 -2.95 -1.94 -3.73
N ALA A 214 -3.04 -3.22 -4.10
CA ALA A 214 -3.96 -3.72 -5.11
C ALA A 214 -5.43 -3.48 -4.73
N ALA A 215 -5.77 -3.70 -3.45
CA ALA A 215 -7.10 -3.43 -2.91
C ALA A 215 -7.47 -1.94 -3.05
N LEU A 216 -6.55 -1.02 -2.70
CA LEU A 216 -6.73 0.42 -2.87
C LEU A 216 -6.90 0.85 -4.33
N ARG A 217 -6.40 0.06 -5.28
CA ARG A 217 -6.56 0.29 -6.73
C ARG A 217 -7.76 -0.44 -7.33
N GLY A 218 -8.57 -1.11 -6.51
CA GLY A 218 -9.86 -1.67 -6.89
C GLY A 218 -9.88 -3.17 -7.14
N LEU A 219 -8.79 -3.91 -6.91
CA LEU A 219 -8.85 -5.37 -6.81
C LEU A 219 -9.48 -5.81 -5.49
N ARG A 220 -9.82 -7.10 -5.36
CA ARG A 220 -10.29 -7.74 -4.13
C ARG A 220 -9.36 -8.92 -3.78
N PRO A 221 -8.12 -8.64 -3.42
CA PRO A 221 -7.11 -9.67 -3.29
C PRO A 221 -7.36 -10.61 -2.10
N VAL A 222 -7.06 -11.89 -2.33
CA VAL A 222 -6.91 -12.90 -1.30
C VAL A 222 -5.43 -13.27 -1.27
N VAL A 223 -4.71 -12.76 -0.27
CA VAL A 223 -3.28 -13.01 -0.13
C VAL A 223 -3.05 -14.09 0.90
N GLU A 224 -2.07 -14.96 0.67
CA GLU A 224 -1.81 -16.10 1.54
C GLU A 224 -0.43 -16.04 2.17
N ILE A 225 -0.40 -16.17 3.50
CA ILE A 225 0.80 -16.42 4.30
C ILE A 225 0.79 -17.89 4.71
N MET A 226 1.87 -18.61 4.45
CA MET A 226 1.91 -20.07 4.57
C MET A 226 1.46 -20.58 5.96
N TYR A 227 2.06 -20.04 7.02
CA TYR A 227 1.73 -20.31 8.42
C TYR A 227 1.63 -19.01 9.21
N ILE A 228 0.74 -18.97 10.20
CA ILE A 228 0.48 -17.77 11.00
C ILE A 228 1.73 -17.27 11.72
N ASP A 229 2.67 -18.16 12.06
CA ASP A 229 3.97 -17.85 12.67
C ASP A 229 4.74 -16.78 11.86
N PHE A 230 4.58 -16.74 10.53
CA PHE A 230 5.23 -15.77 9.64
C PHE A 230 4.47 -14.45 9.50
N ILE A 231 3.25 -14.32 10.02
CA ILE A 231 2.47 -13.07 9.96
C ILE A 231 3.20 -11.90 10.63
N LEU A 232 4.07 -12.20 11.61
CA LEU A 232 4.86 -11.22 12.34
C LEU A 232 5.83 -10.45 11.42
N GLN A 233 6.29 -11.06 10.31
CA GLN A 233 7.15 -10.41 9.32
C GLN A 233 6.42 -9.31 8.53
N ALA A 234 5.09 -9.33 8.50
CA ALA A 234 4.25 -8.41 7.73
C ALA A 234 3.39 -7.50 8.60
N LEU A 235 3.67 -7.41 9.91
CA LEU A 235 2.86 -6.60 10.84
C LEU A 235 2.83 -5.11 10.50
N ASP A 236 3.86 -4.57 9.85
CA ASP A 236 3.79 -3.18 9.38
C ASP A 236 2.74 -3.03 8.27
N GLN A 237 2.79 -3.89 7.24
CA GLN A 237 1.84 -3.85 6.12
C GLN A 237 0.41 -4.19 6.56
N LEU A 238 0.26 -5.09 7.52
CA LEU A 238 -1.04 -5.49 8.06
C LEU A 238 -1.57 -4.47 9.08
N GLY A 239 -0.80 -4.21 10.14
CA GLY A 239 -1.24 -3.43 11.31
C GLY A 239 -1.12 -1.92 11.14
N ASN A 240 -0.08 -1.41 10.49
CA ASN A 240 0.13 0.03 10.32
C ASN A 240 -0.41 0.56 8.99
N GLN A 241 -0.41 -0.27 7.93
CA GLN A 241 -0.93 0.13 6.63
C GLN A 241 -2.38 -0.33 6.44
N ALA A 242 -2.62 -1.63 6.21
CA ALA A 242 -3.94 -2.14 5.83
C ALA A 242 -5.04 -1.76 6.84
N ALA A 243 -4.80 -1.97 8.14
CA ALA A 243 -5.76 -1.68 9.20
C ALA A 243 -6.09 -0.18 9.35
N LYS A 244 -5.16 0.72 9.00
CA LYS A 244 -5.29 2.15 9.31
C LYS A 244 -5.87 2.98 8.18
N TRP A 245 -5.84 2.48 6.95
CA TRP A 245 -6.21 3.24 5.75
C TRP A 245 -7.59 3.89 5.83
N LYS A 246 -8.60 3.16 6.32
CA LYS A 246 -9.96 3.69 6.44
C LYS A 246 -10.02 4.90 7.38
N TYR A 247 -9.35 4.83 8.52
CA TYR A 247 -9.28 5.94 9.47
C TYR A 247 -8.43 7.10 8.94
N MET A 248 -7.20 6.82 8.47
CA MET A 248 -6.26 7.85 8.01
C MET A 248 -6.77 8.62 6.78
N SER A 249 -7.57 7.99 5.93
CA SER A 249 -8.19 8.63 4.78
C SER A 249 -9.52 9.32 5.10
N GLY A 250 -9.97 9.30 6.35
CA GLY A 250 -11.30 9.80 6.73
C GLY A 250 -12.44 9.07 6.00
N GLY A 251 -12.24 7.78 5.67
CA GLY A 251 -13.21 6.95 4.95
C GLY A 251 -13.16 7.04 3.42
N GLN A 252 -12.26 7.85 2.85
CA GLN A 252 -12.15 7.99 1.39
C GLN A 252 -11.59 6.72 0.73
N ALA A 253 -10.72 5.99 1.43
CA ALA A 253 -10.16 4.74 0.96
C ALA A 253 -10.96 3.54 1.50
N ILE A 254 -11.28 2.61 0.60
CA ILE A 254 -11.86 1.30 0.92
C ILE A 254 -10.84 0.24 0.52
N LEU A 255 -10.54 -0.67 1.45
CA LEU A 255 -9.49 -1.68 1.27
C LEU A 255 -10.11 -3.09 1.44
N PRO A 256 -10.70 -3.67 0.37
CA PRO A 256 -11.23 -5.02 0.41
C PRO A 256 -10.09 -6.04 0.24
N LEU A 257 -9.46 -6.45 1.34
CA LEU A 257 -8.37 -7.43 1.38
C LEU A 257 -8.76 -8.60 2.27
N THR A 258 -8.50 -9.82 1.80
CA THR A 258 -8.55 -11.03 2.62
C THR A 258 -7.13 -11.56 2.80
N ILE A 259 -6.71 -11.76 4.04
CA ILE A 259 -5.43 -12.41 4.37
C ILE A 259 -5.76 -13.80 4.87
N ARG A 260 -5.32 -14.82 4.14
CA ARG A 260 -5.48 -16.23 4.51
C ARG A 260 -4.17 -16.73 5.10
N THR A 261 -4.25 -17.54 6.15
CA THR A 261 -3.09 -18.24 6.69
C THR A 261 -3.53 -19.54 7.37
N THR A 262 -2.56 -20.37 7.73
CA THR A 262 -2.81 -21.61 8.47
C THR A 262 -2.36 -21.49 9.90
N ILE A 263 -3.13 -22.08 10.80
CA ILE A 263 -2.95 -22.00 12.25
C ILE A 263 -3.18 -23.38 12.85
N GLY A 264 -2.45 -23.70 13.91
CA GLY A 264 -2.71 -24.86 14.76
C GLY A 264 -1.43 -25.61 15.13
N GLY A 265 -1.39 -26.11 16.36
CA GLY A 265 -0.32 -26.97 16.86
C GLY A 265 -0.69 -28.45 16.91
N GLY A 266 0.19 -29.27 17.49
CA GLY A 266 -0.11 -30.68 17.82
C GLY A 266 0.29 -31.71 16.76
N LYS A 267 0.91 -31.29 15.64
CA LYS A 267 1.44 -32.19 14.60
C LYS A 267 2.97 -32.37 14.62
N GLY A 268 3.64 -31.83 15.63
CA GLY A 268 5.10 -31.97 15.77
C GLY A 268 5.93 -31.07 14.86
N TYR A 269 5.38 -29.96 14.36
CA TYR A 269 6.06 -29.04 13.43
C TYR A 269 6.97 -27.98 14.11
N ALA A 270 7.28 -28.17 15.40
CA ALA A 270 8.11 -27.29 16.22
C ALA A 270 7.57 -25.84 16.34
N GLY A 271 8.38 -24.95 16.91
CA GLY A 271 7.96 -23.63 17.40
C GLY A 271 7.63 -22.55 16.36
N GLN A 272 7.80 -22.83 15.06
CA GLN A 272 7.55 -21.88 13.96
C GLN A 272 6.46 -22.35 12.99
N HIS A 273 5.67 -23.35 13.38
CA HIS A 273 4.51 -23.86 12.64
C HIS A 273 3.41 -24.33 13.61
N SER A 274 3.35 -23.72 14.79
CA SER A 274 2.49 -24.19 15.89
C SER A 274 1.91 -23.06 16.73
N GLN A 275 2.23 -21.79 16.44
CA GLN A 275 1.74 -20.67 17.24
C GLN A 275 0.26 -20.38 16.98
N SER A 276 -0.39 -19.79 17.99
CA SER A 276 -1.72 -19.19 17.91
C SER A 276 -1.57 -17.68 18.14
N LEU A 277 -1.55 -16.90 17.05
CA LEU A 277 -1.29 -15.46 17.06
C LEU A 277 -2.53 -14.62 16.72
N GLU A 278 -3.70 -15.23 16.62
CA GLU A 278 -4.98 -14.57 16.36
C GLU A 278 -5.29 -13.47 17.38
N ALA A 279 -4.87 -13.65 18.63
CA ALA A 279 -5.04 -12.64 19.67
C ALA A 279 -4.27 -11.36 19.36
N ILE A 280 -3.05 -11.46 18.81
CA ILE A 280 -2.26 -10.28 18.40
C ILE A 280 -3.02 -9.52 17.31
N LEU A 281 -3.52 -10.25 16.31
CA LEU A 281 -4.23 -9.64 15.19
C LEU A 281 -5.55 -9.00 15.63
N ALA A 282 -6.31 -9.64 16.53
CA ALA A 282 -7.55 -9.12 17.07
C ALA A 282 -7.37 -7.81 17.86
N HIS A 283 -6.16 -7.53 18.37
CA HIS A 283 -5.83 -6.27 19.06
C HIS A 283 -5.36 -5.15 18.12
N LEU A 284 -5.35 -5.37 16.80
CA LEU A 284 -5.01 -4.33 15.81
C LEU A 284 -6.31 -3.67 15.28
N PRO A 285 -6.62 -2.42 15.69
CA PRO A 285 -7.89 -1.81 15.30
C PRO A 285 -7.92 -1.47 13.81
N GLY A 286 -9.06 -1.78 13.17
CA GLY A 286 -9.34 -1.49 11.76
C GLY A 286 -9.08 -2.63 10.77
N LEU A 287 -8.72 -3.82 11.27
CA LEU A 287 -8.71 -5.07 10.50
C LEU A 287 -10.12 -5.65 10.32
#